data_AF-A0A9E1E4J2-F1
#
_entry.id   AF-A0A9E1E4J2-F1
#
_cell.length_a   1.000
_cell.length_b   1.000
_cell.length_c   1.000
_cell.angle_alpha   90.00
_cell.angle_beta   90.00
_cell.angle_gamma   90.00
#
_symmetry.space_group_name_H-M   'P 1'
#
loop_
_entity.id
_entity.type
_entity.pdbx_description
1 polymer ?
#
loop_
_entity_poly.entity_id
_entity_poly.type
_entity_poly.pdbx_seq_one_letter_code
_entity_poly.pdbx_strand_id
1 'polypeptide(L)'
;MGMFGICGFLGFLGFWTYSEYGIISPFLFFSLLGLFGLFFEGKLSHTLEDELFQQNKTRADLKSYKTGFLLLVIVVLLSRWRIFTLHAEWCAIFLLISVSLIVALVLFQKNYLLYRYEKEE
;
A
#
# COMPACT_ATOMS: atom_id res chain seq x y z
N MET A 1 5.69 9.55 -14.59
CA MET A 1 6.25 8.66 -13.56
C MET A 1 5.20 7.87 -12.76
N GLY A 2 3.97 8.37 -12.53
CA GLY A 2 2.92 7.57 -11.86
C GLY A 2 2.44 6.30 -12.60
N MET A 3 2.75 6.14 -13.89
CA MET A 3 2.34 5.00 -14.71
C MET A 3 3.01 3.68 -14.29
N PHE A 4 4.12 3.73 -13.55
CA PHE A 4 4.76 2.54 -12.99
C PHE A 4 3.89 1.80 -11.96
N GLY A 5 2.88 2.47 -11.38
CA GLY A 5 1.88 1.82 -10.52
C GLY A 5 1.07 0.74 -11.23
N ILE A 6 0.97 0.77 -12.57
CA ILE A 6 0.26 -0.24 -13.35
C ILE A 6 0.93 -1.62 -13.23
N CYS A 7 2.25 -1.66 -13.01
CA CYS A 7 2.95 -2.91 -12.73
C CYS A 7 2.42 -3.63 -11.49
N GLY A 8 1.72 -2.93 -10.58
CA GLY A 8 1.08 -3.54 -9.43
C GLY A 8 -0.05 -4.50 -9.77
N PHE A 9 -0.67 -4.38 -10.96
CA PHE A 9 -1.65 -5.35 -11.45
C PHE A 9 -1.04 -6.71 -11.79
N LEU A 10 0.29 -6.80 -11.97
CA LEU A 10 0.97 -8.09 -12.08
C LEU A 10 0.77 -8.97 -10.83
N GLY A 11 0.36 -8.38 -9.70
CA GLY A 11 -0.04 -9.12 -8.50
C GLY A 11 -1.16 -10.13 -8.75
N PHE A 12 -2.04 -9.89 -9.73
CA PHE A 12 -3.11 -10.83 -10.10
C PHE A 12 -2.58 -12.11 -10.76
N LEU A 13 -1.38 -12.08 -11.36
CA LEU A 13 -0.73 -13.29 -11.86
C LEU A 13 -0.45 -14.29 -10.74
N GLY A 14 -0.37 -13.83 -9.48
CA GLY A 14 -0.19 -14.70 -8.32
C GLY A 14 -1.28 -15.75 -8.16
N PHE A 15 -2.53 -15.46 -8.54
CA PHE A 15 -3.59 -16.47 -8.51
C PHE A 15 -3.34 -17.60 -9.52
N TRP A 16 -2.85 -17.26 -10.72
CA TRP A 16 -2.46 -18.25 -11.72
C TRP A 16 -1.22 -19.03 -11.26
N THR A 17 -0.16 -18.33 -10.84
CA THR A 17 1.12 -18.98 -10.49
C THR A 17 0.99 -19.86 -9.24
N TYR A 18 0.11 -19.49 -8.31
CA TYR A 18 -0.23 -20.32 -7.16
C TYR A 18 -0.97 -21.61 -7.59
N SER A 19 -1.94 -21.50 -8.52
CA SER A 19 -2.69 -22.67 -9.01
C SER A 19 -1.81 -23.68 -9.76
N GLU A 20 -0.86 -23.21 -10.56
CA GLU A 20 -0.02 -24.08 -11.42
C GLU A 20 1.26 -24.55 -10.73
N TYR A 21 1.88 -23.71 -9.89
CA TYR A 21 3.23 -23.94 -9.36
C TYR A 21 3.33 -23.81 -7.84
N GLY A 22 2.26 -23.42 -7.14
CA GLY A 22 2.28 -23.16 -5.69
C GLY A 22 3.10 -21.92 -5.28
N ILE A 23 3.44 -21.03 -6.22
CA ILE A 23 4.32 -19.89 -5.98
C ILE A 23 3.51 -18.67 -5.53
N ILE A 24 3.82 -18.16 -4.34
CA ILE A 24 3.18 -16.99 -3.72
C ILE A 24 3.91 -15.65 -3.93
N SER A 25 5.13 -15.67 -4.49
CA SER A 25 5.93 -14.46 -4.74
C SER A 25 5.23 -13.37 -5.57
N PRO A 26 4.36 -13.68 -6.56
CA PRO A 26 3.80 -12.63 -7.39
C PRO A 26 2.84 -11.70 -6.63
N PHE A 27 2.30 -12.11 -5.48
CA PHE A 27 1.43 -11.24 -4.68
C PHE A 27 2.15 -10.00 -4.13
N LEU A 28 3.48 -10.03 -4.01
CA LEU A 28 4.28 -8.87 -3.62
C LEU A 28 4.19 -7.72 -4.63
N PHE A 29 3.92 -8.01 -5.90
CA PHE A 29 3.77 -6.97 -6.92
C PHE A 29 2.61 -6.01 -6.59
N PHE A 30 1.62 -6.42 -5.79
CA PHE A 30 0.58 -5.49 -5.32
C PHE A 30 1.13 -4.28 -4.56
N SER A 31 2.28 -4.41 -3.90
CA SER A 31 2.94 -3.27 -3.25
C SER A 31 3.33 -2.15 -4.23
N LEU A 32 3.58 -2.48 -5.50
CA LEU A 32 3.90 -1.52 -6.56
C LEU A 32 2.72 -0.61 -6.92
N LEU A 33 1.47 -0.96 -6.55
CA LEU A 33 0.36 -0.01 -6.65
C LEU A 33 0.64 1.27 -5.84
N GLY A 34 1.47 1.21 -4.80
CA GLY A 34 1.92 2.38 -4.07
C GLY A 34 2.70 3.39 -4.92
N LEU A 35 3.29 2.97 -6.04
CA LEU A 35 4.00 3.84 -6.98
C LEU A 35 3.08 4.83 -7.70
N PHE A 36 1.76 4.62 -7.69
CA PHE A 36 0.82 5.68 -8.10
C PHE A 36 1.00 6.95 -7.26
N GLY A 37 1.47 6.83 -6.01
CA GLY A 37 1.83 7.96 -5.17
C GLY A 37 2.91 8.86 -5.77
N LEU A 38 3.81 8.34 -6.60
CA LEU A 38 4.86 9.14 -7.27
C LEU A 38 4.29 10.18 -8.24
N PHE A 39 3.04 9.99 -8.71
CA PHE A 39 2.35 11.00 -9.50
C PHE A 39 2.17 12.32 -8.74
N PHE A 40 1.78 12.24 -7.46
CA PHE A 40 1.56 13.40 -6.60
C PHE A 40 2.88 14.03 -6.19
N GLU A 41 3.90 13.22 -5.91
CA GLU A 41 5.25 13.69 -5.63
C GLU A 41 5.84 14.48 -6.82
N GLY A 42 5.65 13.98 -8.04
CA GLY A 42 6.04 14.72 -9.25
C GLY A 42 5.25 16.01 -9.51
N LYS A 43 4.07 16.18 -8.90
CA LYS A 43 3.34 17.47 -8.93
C LYS A 43 3.87 18.46 -7.91
N LEU A 44 4.50 17.97 -6.84
CA LEU A 44 5.09 18.76 -5.76
C LEU A 44 6.55 19.13 -6.02
N SER A 45 7.19 18.58 -7.04
CA SER A 45 8.63 18.77 -7.31
C SER A 45 9.07 20.22 -7.56
N HIS A 46 8.12 21.13 -7.82
CA HIS A 46 8.38 22.56 -8.01
C HIS A 46 8.22 23.39 -6.73
N THR A 47 7.78 22.78 -5.63
CA THR A 47 7.58 23.45 -4.33
C THR A 47 8.92 23.54 -3.61
N LEU A 48 9.21 24.69 -2.99
CA LEU A 48 10.39 24.86 -2.16
C LEU A 48 10.22 24.07 -0.86
N GLU A 49 11.25 23.31 -0.47
CA GLU A 49 11.26 22.61 0.82
C GLU A 49 11.50 23.60 1.96
N ASP A 50 10.42 24.21 2.44
CA ASP A 50 10.43 25.08 3.62
C ASP A 50 10.14 24.28 4.90
N GLU A 51 10.31 24.90 6.08
CA GLU A 51 10.04 24.24 7.38
C GLU A 51 8.59 23.74 7.50
N LEU A 52 7.64 24.48 6.92
CA LEU A 52 6.23 24.09 6.89
C LEU A 52 5.99 22.81 6.08
N PHE A 53 6.67 22.66 4.93
CA PHE A 53 6.60 21.46 4.09
C PHE A 53 7.05 20.22 4.87
N GLN A 54 8.11 20.34 5.67
CA GLN A 54 8.59 19.22 6.51
C GLN A 54 7.60 18.88 7.64
N GLN A 55 6.92 19.88 8.22
CA GLN A 55 5.84 19.64 9.18
C GLN A 55 4.64 18.94 8.54
N ASN A 56 4.22 19.40 7.35
CA ASN A 56 3.12 18.80 6.59
C ASN A 56 3.43 17.37 6.15
N LYS A 57 4.68 17.09 5.75
CA LYS A 57 5.17 15.75 5.44
C LYS A 57 5.12 14.82 6.66
N THR A 58 5.62 15.28 7.80
CA THR A 58 5.57 14.51 9.06
C THR A 58 4.13 14.21 9.47
N ARG A 59 3.22 15.19 9.32
CA ARG A 59 1.79 15.03 9.61
C ARG A 59 1.11 14.05 8.66
N ALA A 60 1.43 14.10 7.36
CA ALA A 60 0.94 13.16 6.35
C ALA A 60 1.43 11.73 6.63
N ASP A 61 2.70 11.57 7.01
CA ASP A 61 3.30 10.29 7.37
C ASP A 61 2.62 9.67 8.59
N LEU A 62 2.48 10.43 9.68
CA LEU A 62 1.82 9.95 10.91
C LEU A 62 0.38 9.50 10.64
N LYS A 63 -0.38 10.27 9.84
CA LYS A 63 -1.76 9.92 9.51
C LYS A 63 -1.84 8.67 8.63
N SER A 64 -0.93 8.52 7.68
CA SER A 64 -0.87 7.36 6.79
C SER A 64 -0.47 6.10 7.56
N TYR A 65 0.55 6.18 8.44
CA TYR A 65 0.95 5.07 9.28
C TYR A 65 -0.14 4.66 10.28
N LYS A 66 -0.84 5.61 10.89
CA LYS A 66 -1.99 5.31 11.75
C LYS A 66 -3.08 4.55 11.00
N THR A 67 -3.36 4.95 9.76
CA THR A 67 -4.34 4.28 8.89
C THR A 67 -3.87 2.87 8.53
N GLY A 68 -2.61 2.72 8.10
CA GLY A 68 -2.02 1.43 7.77
C GLY A 68 -1.98 0.47 8.95
N PHE A 69 -1.63 0.96 10.14
CA PHE A 69 -1.62 0.16 11.37
C PHE A 69 -3.02 -0.30 11.75
N LEU A 70 -4.03 0.58 11.66
CA LEU A 70 -5.43 0.21 11.90
C LEU A 70 -5.90 -0.89 10.93
N LEU A 71 -5.58 -0.75 9.65
CA LEU A 71 -5.91 -1.77 8.64
C LEU A 71 -5.20 -3.10 8.91
N LEU A 72 -3.93 -3.07 9.32
CA LEU A 72 -3.17 -4.27 9.69
C LEU A 72 -3.85 -5.00 10.86
N VAL A 73 -4.25 -4.26 11.90
CA VAL A 73 -4.98 -4.84 13.04
C VAL A 73 -6.29 -5.48 12.56
N ILE A 74 -7.05 -4.82 11.69
CA ILE A 74 -8.29 -5.37 11.12
C ILE A 74 -8.00 -6.68 10.36
N VAL A 75 -6.97 -6.71 9.51
CA VAL A 75 -6.59 -7.91 8.74
C VAL A 75 -6.22 -9.08 9.66
N VAL A 76 -5.45 -8.83 10.71
CA VAL A 76 -5.09 -9.86 11.70
C VAL A 76 -6.32 -10.36 12.47
N LEU A 77 -7.23 -9.46 12.84
CA LEU A 77 -8.49 -9.83 13.50
C LEU A 77 -9.40 -10.64 12.58
N LEU A 78 -9.45 -10.31 11.29
CA LEU A 78 -10.21 -11.07 10.28
C LEU A 78 -9.60 -12.45 10.03
N SER A 79 -8.26 -12.55 10.02
CA SER A 79 -7.54 -13.83 9.93
C SER A 79 -7.86 -14.77 11.11
N ARG A 80 -8.20 -14.21 12.28
CA ARG A 80 -8.65 -14.97 13.46
C ARG A 80 -10.09 -15.49 13.32
N TRP A 81 -10.93 -14.88 12.47
CA TRP A 81 -12.31 -15.33 12.30
C TRP A 81 -12.33 -16.68 11.58
N ARG A 82 -13.15 -17.61 12.10
CA ARG A 82 -13.25 -19.07 11.84
C ARG A 82 -13.31 -19.57 10.38
N ILE A 83 -13.13 -18.71 9.38
CA ILE A 83 -13.21 -19.01 7.93
C ILE A 83 -11.91 -19.63 7.38
N PHE A 84 -10.73 -19.36 7.97
CA PHE A 84 -9.42 -19.84 7.47
C PHE A 84 -8.85 -21.07 8.19
N THR A 85 -9.62 -21.72 9.07
CA THR A 85 -9.11 -22.84 9.90
C THR A 85 -8.92 -24.17 9.17
N LEU A 86 -9.27 -24.24 7.87
CA LEU A 86 -9.23 -25.48 7.09
C LEU A 86 -7.90 -25.71 6.33
N HIS A 87 -7.18 -24.67 5.90
CA HIS A 87 -5.82 -24.82 5.37
C HIS A 87 -4.95 -23.58 5.65
N ALA A 88 -3.79 -23.80 6.29
CA ALA A 88 -2.84 -22.75 6.67
C ALA A 88 -2.31 -21.93 5.47
N GLU A 89 -2.26 -22.52 4.28
CA GLU A 89 -1.78 -21.89 3.06
C GLU A 89 -2.66 -20.72 2.61
N TRP A 90 -3.99 -20.89 2.62
CA TRP A 90 -4.93 -19.83 2.26
C TRP A 90 -4.84 -18.64 3.22
N CYS A 91 -4.57 -18.90 4.50
CA CYS A 91 -4.35 -17.84 5.49
C CYS A 91 -3.07 -17.05 5.17
N ALA A 92 -1.98 -17.73 4.83
CA ALA A 92 -0.72 -17.09 4.46
C ALA A 92 -0.88 -16.23 3.19
N ILE A 93 -1.58 -16.73 2.18
CA ILE A 93 -1.85 -15.98 0.93
C ILE A 93 -2.69 -14.74 1.21
N PHE A 94 -3.76 -14.89 1.98
CA PHE A 94 -4.62 -13.76 2.35
C PHE A 94 -3.84 -12.68 3.11
N LEU A 95 -3.01 -13.07 4.07
CA LEU A 95 -2.15 -12.15 4.82
C LEU A 95 -1.12 -11.47 3.89
N LEU A 96 -0.48 -12.22 3.00
CA LEU A 96 0.52 -11.71 2.08
C LEU A 96 -0.07 -10.66 1.12
N ILE A 97 -1.23 -10.94 0.55
CA ILE A 97 -1.95 -9.99 -0.32
C ILE A 97 -2.35 -8.76 0.48
N SER A 98 -2.94 -8.96 1.67
CA SER A 98 -3.41 -7.87 2.52
C SER A 98 -2.30 -6.93 2.95
N VAL A 99 -1.16 -7.47 3.41
CA VAL A 99 0.01 -6.67 3.80
C VAL A 99 0.57 -5.91 2.59
N SER A 100 0.67 -6.57 1.43
CA SER A 100 1.18 -5.94 0.21
C SER A 100 0.28 -4.77 -0.24
N LEU A 101 -1.04 -4.93 -0.13
CA LEU A 101 -2.02 -3.86 -0.40
C LEU A 101 -1.98 -2.74 0.63
N ILE A 102 -1.79 -3.06 1.92
CA ILE A 102 -1.64 -2.04 2.98
C ILE A 102 -0.40 -1.18 2.70
N VAL A 103 0.73 -1.80 2.35
CA VAL A 103 1.96 -1.07 2.00
C VAL A 103 1.72 -0.14 0.81
N ALA A 104 1.09 -0.64 -0.25
CA ALA A 104 0.74 0.19 -1.40
C ALA A 104 -0.15 1.38 -0.99
N LEU A 105 -1.18 1.13 -0.18
CA LEU A 105 -2.11 2.15 0.28
C LEU A 105 -1.41 3.20 1.14
N VAL A 106 -0.54 2.80 2.06
CA VAL A 106 0.23 3.74 2.90
C VAL A 106 1.13 4.63 2.06
N LEU A 107 1.88 4.05 1.11
CA LEU A 107 2.75 4.83 0.21
C LEU A 107 1.95 5.82 -0.64
N PHE A 108 0.81 5.37 -1.18
CA PHE A 108 -0.10 6.24 -1.92
C PHE A 108 -0.66 7.37 -1.05
N GLN A 109 -1.13 7.04 0.15
CA GLN A 109 -1.78 7.97 1.07
C GLN A 109 -0.82 9.06 1.56
N LYS A 110 0.46 8.73 1.79
CA LYS A 110 1.50 9.69 2.17
C LYS A 110 1.61 10.81 1.14
N ASN A 111 1.82 10.43 -0.12
CA ASN A 111 2.02 11.39 -1.21
C ASN A 111 0.73 12.16 -1.53
N TYR A 112 -0.43 11.50 -1.41
CA TYR A 112 -1.73 12.16 -1.59
C TYR A 112 -2.04 13.18 -0.49
N LEU A 113 -1.82 12.83 0.78
CA LEU A 113 -2.07 13.73 1.91
C LEU A 113 -1.11 14.91 1.90
N LEU A 114 0.17 14.68 1.59
CA LEU A 114 1.14 15.76 1.44
C LEU A 114 0.71 16.73 0.34
N TYR A 115 0.32 16.21 -0.83
CA TYR A 115 -0.21 17.02 -1.92
C TYR A 115 -1.43 17.83 -1.53
N ARG A 116 -2.31 17.27 -0.70
CA ARG A 116 -3.51 17.94 -0.24
C ARG A 116 -3.18 19.08 0.75
N TYR A 117 -2.30 18.85 1.71
CA TYR A 117 -1.92 19.88 2.67
C TYR A 117 -1.25 21.09 2.00
N GLU A 118 -0.38 20.86 1.02
CA GLU A 118 0.27 21.92 0.24
C GLU A 118 -0.66 22.69 -0.71
N LYS A 119 -1.88 22.19 -0.95
CA LYS A 119 -2.88 22.85 -1.81
C LYS A 119 -4.03 23.51 -1.05
N GLU A 120 -4.24 23.08 0.19
CA GLU A 120 -5.28 23.61 1.09
C GLU A 120 -4.75 24.72 2.00
N GLU A 121 -3.43 24.82 2.19
CA GLU A 121 -2.71 25.95 2.81
C GLU A 121 -2.15 26.90 1.74
#